data_AF-A0A0Q9ZQR4-F1
#
_entry.id   AF-A0A0Q9ZQR4-F1
#
_cell.length_a   1.000
_cell.length_b   1.000
_cell.length_c   1.000
_cell.angle_alpha   90.00
_cell.angle_beta   90.00
_cell.angle_gamma   90.00
#
_symmetry.space_group_name_H-M   'P 1'
#
loop_
_entity.id
_entity.type
_entity.pdbx_description
1 polymer ?
#
loop_
_entity_poly.entity_id
_entity_poly.type
_entity_poly.pdbx_seq_one_letter_code
_entity_poly.pdbx_strand_id
1 'polypeptide(L)'
;MSVKLQPSMTQNTRDLNICGDYWAYNNQGNYIAHVISVCQKYDISSHILFQTIGECFAYLDDVRCEYCGYVCPLETPADIPFMRSKERWCCEVCEHALWRDN
;
A
#
# COMPACT_ATOMS: atom_id res chain seq x y z
N MET A 1 4.85 -14.04 2.02
CA MET A 1 5.32 -12.77 1.41
C MET A 1 4.43 -11.64 1.94
N SER A 2 5.03 -10.52 2.35
CA SER A 2 4.38 -9.47 3.13
C SER A 2 4.46 -8.14 2.40
N VAL A 3 3.52 -7.23 2.67
CA VAL A 3 3.65 -5.82 2.27
C VAL A 3 5.01 -5.29 2.72
N LYS A 4 5.68 -4.57 1.83
CA LYS A 4 6.91 -3.85 2.12
C LYS A 4 6.61 -2.37 2.20
N LEU A 5 7.22 -1.72 3.18
CA LEU A 5 7.14 -0.28 3.38
C LEU A 5 8.52 0.31 3.10
N GLN A 6 8.56 1.28 2.21
CA GLN A 6 9.74 2.10 1.98
C GLN A 6 9.48 3.50 2.56
N PRO A 7 10.24 3.89 3.60
CA PRO A 7 10.20 5.24 4.16
C PRO A 7 10.45 6.32 3.10
N SER A 8 9.78 7.45 3.23
CA SER A 8 10.21 8.68 2.58
C SER A 8 11.35 9.34 3.37
N MET A 9 12.01 10.32 2.76
CA MET A 9 13.07 11.12 3.41
C MET A 9 12.53 12.04 4.53
N THR A 10 11.22 12.26 4.60
CA THR A 10 10.57 13.20 5.55
C THR A 10 9.97 12.51 6.76
N GLN A 11 9.80 11.19 6.72
CA GLN A 11 9.13 10.43 7.78
C GLN A 11 10.02 10.20 8.99
N ASN A 12 9.49 10.52 10.16
CA ASN A 12 10.14 10.20 11.43
C ASN A 12 9.75 8.79 11.92
N THR A 13 10.36 8.32 13.01
CA THR A 13 10.07 6.98 13.58
C THR A 13 8.59 6.76 13.94
N ARG A 14 7.88 7.81 14.39
CA ARG A 14 6.45 7.70 14.71
C ARG A 14 5.63 7.47 13.43
N ASP A 15 5.94 8.17 12.36
CA ASP A 15 5.26 8.03 11.06
C ASP A 15 5.43 6.61 10.51
N LEU A 16 6.64 6.06 10.60
CA LEU A 16 6.93 4.69 10.19
C LEU A 16 6.15 3.65 11.00
N ASN A 17 6.01 3.88 12.31
CA ASN A 17 5.21 3.00 13.15
C ASN A 17 3.71 3.08 12.79
N ILE A 18 3.19 4.29 12.53
CA ILE A 18 1.80 4.49 12.06
C ILE A 18 1.56 3.72 10.76
N CYS A 19 2.47 3.85 9.78
CA CYS A 19 2.36 3.09 8.53
C CYS A 19 2.43 1.58 8.76
N GLY A 20 3.38 1.11 9.58
CA GLY A 20 3.52 -0.31 9.91
C GLY A 20 2.23 -0.89 10.48
N ASP A 21 1.63 -0.20 11.45
CA ASP A 21 0.37 -0.63 12.08
C ASP A 21 -0.81 -0.57 11.11
N TYR A 22 -0.90 0.47 10.27
CA TYR A 22 -1.94 0.56 9.25
C TYR A 22 -1.86 -0.61 8.26
N TRP A 23 -0.66 -0.91 7.76
CA TRP A 23 -0.43 -1.98 6.78
C TRP A 23 -0.40 -3.39 7.39
N ALA A 24 -0.38 -3.51 8.73
CA ALA A 24 -0.58 -4.78 9.43
C ALA A 24 -2.04 -5.26 9.41
N TYR A 25 -2.93 -4.58 8.68
CA TYR A 25 -4.32 -4.99 8.51
C TYR A 25 -4.43 -6.44 8.01
N ASN A 26 -5.11 -7.25 8.80
CA ASN A 26 -5.54 -8.58 8.46
C ASN A 26 -6.87 -8.47 7.67
N ASN A 27 -6.88 -8.97 6.43
CA ASN A 27 -8.02 -8.94 5.51
C ASN A 27 -9.28 -9.71 5.98
N GLN A 28 -9.23 -10.38 7.13
CA GLN A 28 -10.36 -11.06 7.78
C GLN A 28 -11.11 -10.16 8.79
N GLY A 29 -10.58 -8.96 9.08
CA GLY A 29 -11.16 -8.02 10.03
C GLY A 29 -12.17 -7.03 9.43
N ASN A 30 -12.66 -6.11 10.27
CA ASN A 30 -13.40 -4.93 9.81
C ASN A 30 -12.40 -3.79 9.58
N TYR A 31 -12.24 -3.38 8.33
CA TYR A 31 -11.29 -2.32 7.93
C TYR A 31 -11.53 -0.99 8.65
N ILE A 32 -12.78 -0.57 8.82
CA ILE A 32 -13.12 0.67 9.53
C ILE A 32 -12.69 0.57 11.00
N ALA A 33 -12.95 -0.58 11.64
CA ALA A 33 -12.53 -0.80 13.02
C ALA A 33 -11.00 -0.79 13.17
N HIS A 34 -10.27 -1.34 12.19
CA HIS A 34 -8.81 -1.26 12.15
C HIS A 34 -8.30 0.18 12.06
N VAL A 35 -8.84 0.97 11.12
CA VAL A 35 -8.50 2.39 10.97
C VAL A 35 -8.77 3.16 12.27
N ILE A 36 -9.92 2.94 12.91
CA ILE A 36 -10.26 3.56 14.19
C ILE A 36 -9.26 3.15 15.29
N SER A 37 -8.89 1.87 15.36
CA SER A 37 -7.91 1.37 16.33
C SER A 37 -6.54 2.03 16.16
N VAL A 38 -6.07 2.21 14.93
CA VAL A 38 -4.79 2.89 14.66
C VAL A 38 -4.88 4.36 15.07
N CYS A 39 -5.95 5.07 14.68
CA CYS A 39 -6.18 6.45 15.10
C CYS A 39 -6.17 6.61 16.63
N GLN A 40 -6.85 5.72 17.35
CA GLN A 40 -6.89 5.72 18.82
C GLN A 40 -5.53 5.43 19.44
N LYS A 41 -4.76 4.47 18.89
CA LYS A 41 -3.43 4.10 19.40
C LYS A 41 -2.45 5.28 19.36
N TYR A 42 -2.53 6.10 18.32
CA TYR A 42 -1.61 7.22 18.10
C TYR A 42 -2.18 8.58 18.53
N ASP A 43 -3.43 8.63 19.00
CA ASP A 43 -4.17 9.86 19.32
C ASP A 43 -4.18 10.86 18.15
N ILE A 44 -4.62 10.39 16.98
CA ILE A 44 -4.69 11.18 15.74
C ILE A 44 -6.05 11.06 15.07
N SER A 45 -6.40 12.06 14.25
CA SER A 45 -7.56 11.98 13.38
C SER A 45 -7.27 11.11 12.15
N SER A 46 -8.33 10.62 11.51
CA SER A 46 -8.20 9.87 10.24
C SER A 46 -7.53 10.70 9.15
N HIS A 47 -7.74 12.02 9.13
CA HIS A 47 -7.06 12.91 8.18
C HIS A 47 -5.54 12.88 8.33
N ILE A 48 -5.04 12.99 9.57
CA ILE A 48 -3.61 12.91 9.86
C ILE A 48 -3.08 11.52 9.53
N LEU A 49 -3.82 10.46 9.88
CA LEU A 49 -3.45 9.09 9.53
C LEU A 49 -3.23 8.93 8.02
N PHE A 50 -4.21 9.33 7.19
CA PHE A 50 -4.10 9.18 5.73
C PHE A 50 -3.02 10.08 5.12
N GLN A 51 -2.77 11.26 5.69
CA GLN A 51 -1.63 12.09 5.29
C GLN A 51 -0.30 11.37 5.56
N THR A 52 -0.14 10.79 6.75
CA THR A 52 1.06 10.02 7.12
C THR A 52 1.25 8.81 6.21
N ILE A 53 0.18 8.07 5.92
CA ILE A 53 0.22 6.89 5.03
C ILE A 53 0.56 7.29 3.60
N GLY A 54 0.06 8.43 3.11
CA GLY A 54 0.34 8.92 1.76
C GLY A 54 1.82 9.21 1.50
N GLU A 55 2.62 9.43 2.55
CA GLU A 55 4.07 9.57 2.43
C GLU A 55 4.80 8.21 2.43
N CYS A 56 4.16 7.12 2.87
CA CYS A 56 4.73 5.78 2.88
C CYS A 56 4.54 5.08 1.54
N PHE A 57 5.62 4.73 0.85
CA PHE A 57 5.53 3.86 -0.32
C PHE A 57 5.33 2.40 0.12
N ALA A 58 4.10 1.90 -0.03
CA ALA A 58 3.76 0.51 0.23
C ALA A 58 3.69 -0.28 -1.08
N TYR A 59 4.25 -1.48 -1.10
CA TYR A 59 4.25 -2.33 -2.29
C TYR A 59 4.26 -3.83 -1.96
N LEU A 60 3.87 -4.63 -2.95
CA LEU A 60 4.04 -6.07 -2.96
C LEU A 60 5.35 -6.42 -3.67
N ASP A 61 6.25 -7.12 -2.97
CA ASP A 61 7.53 -7.57 -3.55
C ASP A 61 7.39 -8.83 -4.41
N ASP A 62 6.29 -9.56 -4.20
CA ASP A 62 5.89 -10.79 -4.87
C ASP A 62 5.01 -10.58 -6.12
N VAL A 63 4.48 -9.37 -6.31
CA VAL A 63 3.71 -8.99 -7.51
C VAL A 63 4.50 -7.96 -8.30
N ARG A 64 4.86 -8.29 -9.54
CA ARG A 64 5.71 -7.47 -10.41
C ARG A 64 5.13 -7.34 -11.80
N CYS A 65 5.43 -6.22 -12.45
CA CYS A 65 4.98 -5.95 -13.80
C CYS A 65 5.58 -6.99 -14.73
N GLU A 66 4.75 -7.64 -15.55
CA GLU A 66 5.18 -8.67 -16.51
C GLU A 66 6.21 -8.12 -17.52
N TYR A 67 6.16 -6.82 -17.82
CA TYR A 67 6.96 -6.21 -18.87
C TYR A 67 8.25 -5.55 -18.35
N CYS A 68 8.16 -4.76 -17.28
CA CYS A 68 9.30 -3.99 -16.77
C CYS A 68 9.81 -4.45 -15.39
N GLY A 69 9.14 -5.43 -14.76
CA GLY A 69 9.54 -5.95 -13.45
C GLY A 69 9.31 -4.98 -12.28
N TYR A 70 8.68 -3.83 -12.52
CA TYR A 70 8.34 -2.85 -11.47
C TYR A 70 7.48 -3.50 -10.38
N VAL A 71 7.69 -3.13 -9.13
CA VAL A 71 6.91 -3.66 -7.99
C VAL A 71 5.49 -3.11 -8.02
N CYS A 72 4.52 -3.89 -7.53
CA CYS A 72 3.13 -3.46 -7.46
C CYS A 72 2.91 -2.51 -6.27
N PRO A 73 2.67 -1.20 -6.49
CA PRO A 73 2.34 -0.28 -5.41
C PRO A 73 0.95 -0.57 -4.84
N LEU A 74 0.74 -0.27 -3.57
CA LEU A 74 -0.52 -0.43 -2.87
C LEU A 74 -1.03 0.92 -2.37
N GLU A 75 -2.31 1.19 -2.62
CA GLU A 75 -2.99 2.38 -2.09
C GLU A 75 -3.76 2.03 -0.81
N THR A 76 -4.43 0.87 -0.79
CA THR A 76 -5.17 0.39 0.37
C THR A 76 -4.83 -1.06 0.71
N PRO A 77 -4.91 -1.47 2.00
CA PRO A 77 -4.75 -2.87 2.37
C PRO A 77 -5.78 -3.82 1.72
N ALA A 78 -6.95 -3.29 1.33
CA ALA A 78 -7.99 -4.09 0.68
C ALA A 78 -7.61 -4.53 -0.74
N ASP A 79 -6.65 -3.84 -1.38
CA ASP A 79 -6.20 -4.16 -2.74
C ASP A 79 -5.28 -5.39 -2.78
N ILE A 80 -4.64 -5.73 -1.65
CA ILE A 80 -3.67 -6.84 -1.56
C ILE A 80 -4.21 -8.17 -2.12
N PRO A 81 -5.37 -8.70 -1.64
CA PRO A 81 -5.91 -9.95 -2.18
C PRO A 81 -6.28 -9.83 -3.65
N PHE A 82 -6.81 -8.68 -4.08
CA PHE A 82 -7.18 -8.45 -5.47
C PHE A 82 -5.95 -8.45 -6.38
N MET A 83 -4.91 -7.70 -6.04
CA MET A 83 -3.67 -7.64 -6.84
C MET A 83 -2.98 -9.00 -6.91
N ARG A 84 -2.98 -9.78 -5.81
CA ARG A 84 -2.44 -11.15 -5.80
C ARG A 84 -3.28 -12.17 -6.54
N SER A 85 -4.56 -11.91 -6.76
CA SER A 85 -5.44 -12.81 -7.51
C SER A 85 -5.22 -12.75 -9.02
N LYS A 86 -4.56 -11.69 -9.51
CA LYS A 86 -4.26 -11.52 -10.93
C LYS A 86 -3.15 -12.48 -11.36
N GLU A 87 -3.41 -13.29 -12.39
CA GLU A 87 -2.39 -14.15 -13.01
C GLU A 87 -1.23 -13.33 -13.62
N ARG A 88 -1.55 -12.13 -14.14
CA ARG A 88 -0.60 -11.18 -14.72
C ARG A 88 -0.96 -9.79 -14.25
N TRP A 89 0.06 -9.02 -13.88
CA TRP A 89 -0.08 -7.62 -13.50
C TRP A 89 0.79 -6.75 -14.43
N CYS A 90 0.22 -5.65 -14.89
CA CYS A 90 0.90 -4.64 -15.71
C CYS A 90 0.87 -3.33 -14.92
N CYS A 91 2.00 -2.60 -14.91
CA CYS A 91 2.01 -1.27 -14.31
C CYS A 91 1.39 -0.24 -15.28
N GLU A 92 0.85 0.84 -14.74
CA GLU A 92 0.21 1.92 -15.50
C GLU A 92 1.08 2.44 -16.66
N VAL A 93 2.39 2.55 -16.46
CA VAL A 93 3.35 2.97 -17.50
C VAL A 93 3.36 2.00 -18.68
N CYS A 94 3.44 0.70 -18.40
CA CYS A 94 3.46 -0.34 -19.43
C CYS A 94 2.09 -0.51 -20.10
N GLU A 95 0.99 -0.37 -19.33
CA GLU A 95 -0.35 -0.34 -19.90
C GLU A 95 -0.44 0.79 -20.93
N HIS A 96 -0.13 2.03 -20.55
CA HIS A 96 -0.17 3.17 -21.47
C HIS A 96 0.77 3.04 -22.68
N ALA A 97 1.90 2.36 -22.54
CA ALA A 97 2.78 2.07 -23.68
C ALA A 97 2.11 1.11 -24.67
N LEU A 98 1.52 0.01 -24.18
CA LEU A 98 0.81 -0.98 -25.00
C LEU A 98 -0.43 -0.40 -25.68
N TRP A 99 -1.11 0.56 -25.06
CA TRP A 99 -2.24 1.28 -25.67
C TRP A 99 -1.84 2.14 -26.87
N ARG A 100 -0.56 2.52 -27.03
CA ARG A 100 -0.09 3.32 -28.18
C ARG A 100 0.31 2.48 -29.38
N ASP A 101 0.51 1.18 -29.19
CA ASP A 101 0.94 0.24 -30.23
C ASP A 101 -0.24 -0.53 -30.87
N ASN A 102 -1.49 -0.27 -30.43
CA ASN A 102 -2.75 -0.78 -31.00
C ASN A 102 -3.57 0.34 -31.65
#